data_AF-A0A3B9XXY7-F1
#
_entry.id   AF-A0A3B9XXY7-F1
#
_cell.length_a   1.000
_cell.length_b   1.000
_cell.length_c   1.000
_cell.angle_alpha   90.00
_cell.angle_beta   90.00
_cell.angle_gamma   90.00
#
_symmetry.space_group_name_H-M   'P 1'
#
loop_
_entity.id
_entity.type
_entity.pdbx_description
1 polymer ?
#
loop_
_entity_poly.entity_id
_entity_poly.type
_entity_poly.pdbx_seq_one_letter_code
_entity_poly.pdbx_strand_id
1 'polypeptide(L)' 'MPPAGKLKSTIHTYKPYSTLTPEVQNQELVVYQSTGNAYWEGAVTIHGQSAGTQVQGEGYVELTGYSR' A
#
# COMPACT_ATOMS: atom_id res chain seq x y z
N MET A 1 8.83 10.79 0.21
CA MET A 1 7.54 10.76 -0.53
C MET A 1 7.61 9.62 -1.54
N PRO A 2 7.01 8.44 -1.29
CA PRO A 2 6.63 7.60 -2.41
C PRO A 2 5.62 8.40 -3.24
N PRO A 3 5.75 8.45 -4.58
CA PRO A 3 4.85 9.23 -5.41
C PRO A 3 3.41 8.76 -5.17
N ALA A 4 2.45 9.70 -5.24
CA ALA A 4 1.02 9.42 -5.24
C ALA A 4 0.61 8.67 -6.53
N GLY A 5 1.20 7.51 -6.75
CA GLY A 5 0.84 6.57 -7.80
C GLY A 5 -0.11 5.56 -7.20
N LYS A 6 -1.24 5.32 -7.86
CA LYS A 6 -2.07 4.14 -7.60
C LYS A 6 -1.15 2.93 -7.57
N LEU A 7 -0.92 2.35 -6.39
CA LEU A 7 -0.13 1.14 -6.23
C LEU A 7 -0.91 0.01 -6.91
N LYS A 8 -0.52 -0.35 -8.13
CA LYS A 8 -1.03 -1.54 -8.81
C LYS A 8 -0.25 -2.74 -8.28
N SER A 9 -0.65 -3.28 -7.13
CA SER A 9 -0.08 -4.56 -6.65
C SER A 9 -0.66 -5.70 -7.49
N THR A 10 0.16 -6.35 -8.31
CA THR A 10 -0.22 -7.61 -8.97
C THR A 10 -0.08 -8.73 -7.94
N ILE A 11 -1.14 -8.96 -7.15
CA ILE A 11 -1.27 -10.16 -6.32
C ILE A 11 -1.64 -11.31 -7.26
N HIS A 12 -0.86 -12.39 -7.25
CA HIS A 12 -1.10 -13.55 -8.09
C HIS A 12 -2.47 -14.18 -7.78
N THR A 13 -3.40 -14.00 -8.72
CA THR A 13 -4.67 -14.72 -8.91
C THR A 13 -5.88 -14.30 -8.06
N TYR A 14 -6.36 -13.08 -8.29
CA TYR A 14 -7.76 -12.78 -8.64
C TYR A 14 -7.71 -11.39 -9.29
N LYS A 15 -8.56 -11.06 -10.26
CA LYS A 15 -8.70 -9.65 -10.69
C LYS A 15 -9.65 -8.97 -9.69
N PRO A 16 -9.17 -8.12 -8.77
CA PRO A 16 -10.00 -7.03 -8.33
C PRO A 16 -9.31 -5.73 -8.74
N TYR A 17 -10.08 -4.84 -9.34
CA TYR A 17 -9.69 -3.43 -9.48
C TYR A 17 -9.77 -2.79 -8.10
N SER A 18 -8.85 -3.15 -7.20
CA SER A 18 -8.82 -2.60 -5.85
C SER A 18 -7.94 -1.36 -5.80
N THR A 19 -8.50 -0.26 -5.28
CA THR A 19 -7.76 0.95 -4.93
C THR A 19 -7.44 0.88 -3.44
N LEU A 20 -6.17 1.09 -3.10
CA LEU A 20 -5.70 1.24 -1.72
C LEU A 20 -5.44 2.73 -1.47
N THR A 21 -6.04 3.28 -0.42
CA THR A 21 -5.90 4.68 -0.03
C THR A 21 -5.28 4.74 1.36
N PRO A 22 -4.12 5.40 1.54
CA PRO A 22 -3.54 5.60 2.87
C PRO A 22 -4.48 6.41 3.77
N GLU A 23 -4.73 5.93 4.98
CA GLU A 23 -5.53 6.66 5.99
C GLU A 23 -4.78 7.91 6.47
N VAL A 24 -3.46 7.81 6.58
CA VAL A 24 -2.57 8.90 6.96
C VAL A 24 -1.43 9.00 5.96
N GLN A 25 -1.12 10.22 5.53
CA GLN A 25 0.02 10.50 4.66
C GLN A 25 1.34 10.36 5.44
N ASN A 26 2.42 9.99 4.73
CA ASN A 26 3.80 10.01 5.25
C ASN A 26 4.07 9.11 6.48
N GLN A 27 3.53 7.88 6.48
CA GLN A 27 3.89 6.85 7.45
C GLN A 27 5.22 6.15 7.08
N GLU A 28 6.27 6.97 6.90
CA GLU A 28 7.62 6.50 6.54
C GLU A 28 8.43 6.21 7.81
N LEU A 29 8.92 4.98 7.93
CA LEU A 29 9.83 4.55 8.96
C LEU A 29 11.27 4.64 8.42
N VAL A 30 12.00 5.64 8.90
CA VAL A 30 13.39 5.90 8.51
C VAL A 30 14.34 5.30 9.53
N VAL A 31 15.02 4.21 9.15
CA VAL A 31 15.90 3.42 10.05
C VAL A 31 17.29 3.20 9.46
N TYR A 32 17.79 4.19 8.71
CA TYR A 32 19.12 4.12 8.05
C TYR A 32 20.27 3.82 9.01
N GLN A 33 20.19 4.24 10.27
CA GLN A 33 21.25 4.00 11.25
C GLN A 33 21.29 2.57 11.80
N SER A 34 20.21 1.79 11.64
CA SER A 34 20.14 0.42 12.17
C SER A 34 20.04 -0.64 11.07
N THR A 35 19.11 -0.49 10.13
CA THR A 35 18.87 -1.47 9.04
C THR A 35 19.30 -0.96 7.67
N GLY A 36 19.76 0.30 7.59
CA GLY A 36 20.27 0.88 6.34
C GLY A 36 19.20 1.21 5.31
N ASN A 37 17.92 1.22 5.67
CA ASN A 37 16.82 1.42 4.72
C ASN A 37 15.69 2.31 5.28
N ALA A 38 14.79 2.72 4.39
CA ALA A 38 13.49 3.28 4.73
C ALA A 38 12.37 2.30 4.34
N TYR A 39 11.36 2.25 5.20
CA TYR A 39 10.15 1.45 5.04
C TYR A 39 8.98 2.42 4.97
N TRP A 40 7.93 2.06 4.24
CA TRP A 40 6.64 2.72 4.41
C TRP A 40 5.70 1.69 4.98
N GLU A 41 5.13 1.95 6.15
CA GLU A 41 4.22 1.05 6.82
C GLU A 41 2.97 1.85 7.20
N GLY A 42 1.82 1.52 6.62
CA GLY A 42 0.63 2.33 6.91
C GLY A 42 -0.70 1.64 6.70
N ALA A 43 -1.65 2.05 7.54
CA ALA A 43 -3.05 1.71 7.41
C ALA A 43 -3.65 2.26 6.11
N VAL A 44 -4.49 1.45 5.45
CA VAL A 44 -5.16 1.80 4.19
C VAL A 44 -6.64 1.41 4.21
N THR A 45 -7.47 2.21 3.53
CA THR A 45 -8.79 1.78 3.08
C THR A 45 -8.67 1.03 1.75
N ILE A 46 -9.49 0.02 1.57
CA ILE A 46 -9.56 -0.83 0.38
C ILE A 46 -10.91 -0.63 -0.27
N HIS A 47 -10.93 -0.24 -1.54
CA HIS A 47 -12.16 -0.17 -2.35
C HIS A 47 -11.96 -1.05 -3.59
N GLY A 48 -12.84 -2.02 -3.83
CA GLY A 48 -12.69 -2.92 -4.96
C GLY A 48 -13.99 -3.57 -5.43
N GLN A 49 -13.84 -4.59 -6.28
CA GLN A 49 -14.96 -5.38 -6.79
C GLN A 49 -14.59 -6.86 -6.73
N SER A 50 -15.51 -7.69 -6.22
CA SER A 50 -15.41 -9.15 -6.21
C SER A 50 -16.66 -9.74 -6.83
N ALA A 51 -16.50 -10.56 -7.88
CA ALA A 51 -17.59 -11.20 -8.62
C ALA A 51 -18.74 -10.23 -9.04
N GLY A 52 -18.38 -9.00 -9.44
CA GLY A 52 -19.35 -7.96 -9.82
C GLY A 52 -19.87 -7.11 -8.66
N THR A 53 -19.67 -7.53 -7.41
CA THR A 53 -20.13 -6.83 -6.20
C THR A 53 -19.05 -5.89 -5.68
N GLN A 54 -19.42 -4.65 -5.32
CA GLN A 54 -18.53 -3.69 -4.67
C GLN A 54 -18.14 -4.19 -3.27
N VAL A 55 -16.86 -4.10 -2.94
CA VAL A 55 -16.33 -4.46 -1.63
C VAL A 55 -15.51 -3.30 -1.05
N GLN A 56 -15.62 -3.12 0.26
CA GLN A 56 -14.83 -2.16 1.04
C GLN A 56 -14.15 -2.91 2.19
N GLY A 57 -13.00 -2.41 2.63
CA GLY A 57 -12.27 -2.99 3.75
C GLY A 57 -11.16 -2.07 4.25
N GLU A 58 -10.50 -2.53 5.30
CA GLU A 58 -9.34 -1.87 5.92
C GLU A 58 -8.16 -2.84 5.89
N GLY A 59 -6.94 -2.31 5.83
CA GLY A 59 -5.74 -3.14 5.81
C GLY A 59 -4.48 -2.35 6.17
N TYR A 60 -3.33 -3.03 6.04
CA TYR A 60 -2.01 -2.46 6.23
C TYR A 60 -1.14 -2.76 5.00
N VAL A 61 -0.33 -1.81 4.58
CA VAL A 61 0.64 -1.96 3.50
C VAL A 61 2.03 -1.68 4.03
N GLU A 62 2.96 -2.59 3.72
CA GLU A 62 4.40 -2.38 3.87
C GLU A 62 5.03 -2.23 2.47
N LEU A 63 5.79 -1.15 2.27
CA LEU A 63 6.62 -0.94 1.10
C LEU A 63 8.08 -0.93 1.52
N THR A 64 8.90 -1.70 0.79
CA THR A 64 10.35 -1.76 0.97
C THR A 64 11.06 -1.55 -0.36
N GLY A 65 12.32 -1.11 -0.32
CA GLY A 65 13.15 -0.98 -1.53
C GLY A 65 12.68 0.09 -2.55
N TYR A 66 11.72 0.94 -2.18
CA TYR A 66 11.22 2.03 -3.01
C TYR A 66 12.12 3.29 -2.95
N SER A 67 12.89 3.44 -1.86
CA SER A 67 13.93 4.44 -1.74
C SER A 67 15.25 3.88 -2.27
N ARG A 68 15.81 4.51 -3.30
CA ARG A 68 17.18 4.28 -3.80
C ARG A 68 17.93 5.59 -3.87
#